data_AF-A0A6C0JB13-F1
#
_entry.id   AF-A0A6C0JB13-F1
#
_cell.length_a   1.000
_cell.length_b   1.000
_cell.length_c   1.000
_cell.angle_alpha   90.00
_cell.angle_beta   90.00
_cell.angle_gamma   90.00
#
_symmetry.space_group_name_H-M   'P 1'
#
loop_
_entity.id
_entity.type
_entity.pdbx_description
1 polymer ?
#
loop_
_entity_poly.entity_id
_entity_poly.type
_entity_poly.pdbx_seq_one_letter_code
_entity_poly.pdbx_strand_id
1 'polypeptide(L)'
;MSTAKPKLSIPCQDTLQQACKLSIRERKPMCFYFYVDSLKGNICIATNEDEKIIFKNNDEHTSPIQNTYKVNDEYLVATENTIYVISAKTEIK
;
A
#
# COMPACT_ATOMS: atom_id res chain seq x y z
N MET A 1 -6.76 21.04 27.60
CA MET A 1 -7.04 20.89 26.15
C MET A 1 -6.84 19.43 25.80
N SER A 2 -7.92 18.72 25.47
CA SER A 2 -7.87 17.28 25.14
C SER A 2 -7.21 17.11 23.78
N THR A 3 -5.96 16.66 23.77
CA THR A 3 -5.27 16.24 22.55
C THR A 3 -5.98 14.99 22.01
N ALA A 4 -6.89 15.16 21.05
CA ALA A 4 -7.53 14.07 20.36
C ALA A 4 -6.42 13.22 19.70
N LYS A 5 -6.26 11.97 20.14
CA LYS A 5 -5.36 11.01 19.50
C LYS A 5 -5.72 10.97 18.00
N PRO A 6 -4.76 11.13 17.07
CA PRO A 6 -5.07 11.02 15.66
C PRO A 6 -5.70 9.65 15.44
N LYS A 7 -6.95 9.64 14.98
CA LYS A 7 -7.64 8.39 14.62
C LYS A 7 -6.82 7.77 13.50
N LEU A 8 -6.15 6.65 13.81
CA LEU A 8 -5.55 5.80 12.79
C LEU A 8 -6.70 5.31 11.91
N SER A 9 -6.78 5.86 10.69
CA SER A 9 -7.69 5.29 9.68
C SER A 9 -7.22 3.87 9.45
N ILE A 10 -8.14 2.93 9.39
CA ILE A 10 -7.88 1.55 8.99
C ILE A 10 -8.52 1.32 7.63
N PRO A 11 -8.01 0.38 6.82
CA PRO A 11 -8.65 0.04 5.56
C PRO A 11 -10.08 -0.42 5.77
N CYS A 12 -10.94 -0.22 4.77
CA CYS A 12 -12.31 -0.70 4.86
C CYS A 12 -12.39 -2.24 4.94
N GLN A 13 -13.50 -2.76 5.46
CA GLN A 13 -13.71 -4.20 5.67
C GLN A 13 -13.53 -5.01 4.37
N ASP A 14 -14.06 -4.50 3.26
CA ASP A 14 -13.94 -5.16 1.96
C ASP A 14 -12.49 -5.24 1.50
N THR A 15 -11.72 -4.17 1.66
CA THR A 15 -10.28 -4.13 1.34
C THR A 15 -9.52 -5.18 2.14
N LEU A 16 -9.76 -5.28 3.45
CA LEU A 16 -9.13 -6.31 4.28
C LEU A 16 -9.53 -7.72 3.85
N GLN A 17 -10.80 -7.94 3.51
CA GLN A 17 -11.25 -9.25 3.05
C GLN A 17 -10.62 -9.65 1.70
N GLN A 18 -10.50 -8.71 0.75
CA GLN A 18 -9.84 -8.97 -0.53
C GLN A 18 -8.32 -9.14 -0.36
N ALA A 19 -7.68 -8.34 0.48
CA ALA A 19 -6.26 -8.48 0.83
C ALA A 19 -5.96 -9.86 1.42
N CYS A 20 -6.80 -10.34 2.36
CA CYS A 20 -6.68 -11.67 2.95
C CYS A 20 -6.82 -12.77 1.89
N LYS A 21 -7.82 -12.67 1.01
CA LYS A 21 -8.02 -13.65 -0.07
C LYS A 21 -6.81 -13.71 -1.00
N LEU A 22 -6.28 -12.55 -1.40
CA LEU A 22 -5.12 -12.44 -2.26
C LEU A 22 -3.87 -13.01 -1.58
N SER A 23 -3.66 -12.69 -0.30
CA SER A 23 -2.56 -13.20 0.52
C SER A 23 -2.53 -14.72 0.61
N ILE A 24 -3.68 -15.35 0.83
CA ILE A 24 -3.79 -16.82 0.87
C ILE A 24 -3.54 -17.42 -0.52
N ARG A 25 -4.13 -16.83 -1.56
CA ARG A 25 -4.01 -17.32 -2.95
C ARG A 25 -2.57 -17.28 -3.45
N GLU A 26 -1.91 -16.14 -3.25
CA GLU A 26 -0.55 -15.88 -3.73
C GLU A 26 0.54 -16.36 -2.76
N ARG A 27 0.15 -16.78 -1.54
CA ARG A 27 1.05 -17.18 -0.45
C ARG A 27 2.04 -16.08 -0.04
N LYS A 28 1.57 -14.83 -0.07
CA LYS A 28 2.36 -13.64 0.28
C LYS A 28 1.78 -12.97 1.52
N PRO A 29 2.58 -12.58 2.53
CA PRO A 29 2.09 -11.81 3.66
C PRO A 29 1.49 -10.46 3.22
N MET A 30 0.47 -10.01 3.93
CA MET A 30 -0.03 -8.64 3.85
C MET A 30 0.85 -7.71 4.71
N CYS A 31 1.12 -6.51 4.22
CA CYS A 31 1.95 -5.53 4.91
C CYS A 31 1.33 -4.13 4.87
N PHE A 32 1.31 -3.46 6.02
CA PHE A 32 0.77 -2.10 6.18
C PHE A 32 1.87 -1.06 6.44
N TYR A 33 3.13 -1.41 6.22
CA TYR A 33 4.29 -0.56 6.52
C TYR A 33 4.16 0.85 5.92
N PHE A 34 3.73 0.94 4.66
CA PHE A 34 3.55 2.22 3.97
C PHE A 34 2.16 2.84 4.12
N TYR A 35 1.22 2.20 4.83
CA TYR A 35 -0.18 2.63 4.83
C TYR A 35 -0.36 4.04 5.41
N VAL A 36 0.24 4.33 6.57
CA VAL A 36 0.14 5.65 7.20
C VAL A 36 0.82 6.73 6.35
N ASP A 37 1.98 6.43 5.77
CA ASP A 37 2.69 7.36 4.91
C ASP A 37 1.93 7.63 3.60
N SER A 38 1.24 6.63 3.07
CA SER A 38 0.36 6.76 1.89
C SER A 38 -0.84 7.68 2.14
N LEU A 39 -1.40 7.66 3.35
CA LEU A 39 -2.49 8.55 3.74
C LEU A 39 -2.02 10.01 3.85
N LYS A 40 -0.75 10.22 4.19
CA LYS A 40 -0.12 11.54 4.32
C LYS A 40 0.44 12.09 3.02
N GLY A 41 0.48 11.28 1.95
CA GLY A 41 1.14 11.64 0.69
C GLY A 41 2.67 11.65 0.79
N ASN A 42 3.24 10.94 1.77
CA ASN A 42 4.70 10.86 1.97
C ASN A 42 5.37 9.80 1.08
N ILE A 43 4.59 9.06 0.28
CA ILE A 43 5.08 8.07 -0.67
C ILE A 43 4.41 8.32 -2.02
N CYS A 44 5.02 7.79 -3.08
CA CYS A 44 4.41 7.67 -4.39
C CYS A 44 4.70 6.30 -5.00
N ILE A 45 3.93 5.91 -6.00
CA ILE A 45 4.31 4.81 -6.89
C ILE A 45 5.17 5.43 -7.98
N ALA A 46 6.49 5.21 -7.94
CA ALA A 46 7.41 5.72 -8.94
C ALA A 46 7.56 4.72 -10.09
N THR A 47 7.63 5.22 -11.32
CA THR A 47 7.83 4.45 -12.54
C THR A 47 9.25 4.69 -13.07
N ASN A 48 10.02 3.63 -13.29
CA ASN A 48 11.35 3.71 -13.89
C ASN A 48 11.52 2.58 -14.91
N GLU A 49 11.84 2.92 -16.17
CA GLU A 49 12.15 1.95 -17.25
C GLU A 49 11.17 0.76 -17.32
N ASP A 50 9.86 1.04 -17.22
CA ASP A 50 8.73 0.09 -17.19
C ASP A 50 8.47 -0.65 -15.86
N GLU A 51 9.35 -0.52 -14.86
CA GLU A 51 9.11 -1.02 -13.51
C GLU A 51 8.43 0.02 -12.62
N LYS A 52 7.52 -0.43 -11.76
CA LYS A 52 6.87 0.42 -10.76
C LYS A 52 7.30 0.00 -9.36
N ILE A 53 7.58 0.96 -8.48
CA ILE A 53 7.91 0.69 -7.07
C ILE A 53 7.11 1.62 -6.16
N ILE A 54 6.83 1.20 -4.92
CA ILE A 54 6.43 2.14 -3.88
C ILE A 54 7.71 2.82 -3.39
N PHE A 55 7.79 4.12 -3.57
CA PHE A 55 8.95 4.94 -3.21
C PHE A 55 8.57 5.94 -2.12
N LYS A 56 9.33 5.93 -1.02
CA LYS A 56 9.28 6.96 0.03
C LYS A 56 10.57 7.77 0.03
N ASN A 57 11.71 7.09 0.03
CA ASN A 57 13.05 7.67 -0.09
C ASN A 57 14.04 6.59 -0.58
N ASN A 58 15.33 6.93 -0.70
CA ASN A 58 16.36 6.01 -1.21
C ASN A 58 16.52 4.74 -0.37
N ASP A 59 16.27 4.79 0.94
CA ASP A 59 16.43 3.66 1.85
C ASP A 59 15.12 2.88 2.02
N GLU A 60 13.98 3.56 1.86
CA GLU A 60 12.63 3.01 2.04
C GLU A 60 11.89 2.96 0.70
N HIS A 61 12.07 1.85 -0.02
CA HIS A 61 11.34 1.53 -1.23
C HIS A 61 11.07 0.02 -1.32
N THR A 62 10.12 -0.36 -2.17
CA THR A 62 9.83 -1.78 -2.41
C THR A 62 10.63 -2.33 -3.58
N SER A 63 10.70 -3.66 -3.66
CA SER A 63 10.97 -4.35 -4.93
C SER A 63 9.92 -3.98 -5.99
N PRO A 64 10.17 -4.29 -7.28
CA PRO A 64 9.22 -4.04 -8.35
C PRO A 64 7.82 -4.59 -8.06
N ILE A 65 6.82 -3.76 -8.36
CA ILE A 65 5.40 -4.06 -8.28
C ILE A 65 5.06 -4.98 -9.45
N GLN A 66 4.52 -6.16 -9.13
CA GLN A 66 4.05 -7.13 -10.11
C GLN A 66 2.60 -6.85 -10.51
N ASN A 67 1.75 -6.48 -9.55
CA ASN A 67 0.35 -6.16 -9.79
C ASN A 67 -0.17 -5.13 -8.78
N THR A 68 -1.16 -4.34 -9.21
CA THR A 68 -1.88 -3.40 -8.35
C THR A 68 -3.38 -3.60 -8.54
N TYR A 69 -4.10 -3.81 -7.44
CA TYR A 69 -5.56 -3.94 -7.43
C TYR A 69 -6.16 -2.77 -6.67
N LYS A 70 -7.17 -2.11 -7.24
CA LYS A 70 -7.94 -1.09 -6.53
C LYS A 70 -9.14 -1.71 -5.83
N VAL A 71 -9.27 -1.48 -4.54
CA VAL A 71 -10.44 -1.86 -3.75
C VAL A 71 -10.89 -0.64 -2.96
N ASN A 72 -12.05 -0.08 -3.33
CA ASN A 72 -12.58 1.15 -2.75
C ASN A 72 -11.54 2.29 -2.76
N ASP A 73 -11.19 2.79 -1.57
CA ASP A 73 -10.25 3.88 -1.33
C ASP A 73 -8.82 3.39 -1.03
N GLU A 74 -8.52 2.12 -1.33
CA GLU A 74 -7.21 1.51 -1.14
C GLU A 74 -6.68 0.79 -2.39
N TYR A 75 -5.37 0.65 -2.45
CA TYR A 75 -4.66 -0.24 -3.37
C TYR A 75 -4.06 -1.43 -2.62
N LEU A 76 -4.21 -2.61 -3.21
CA LEU A 76 -3.45 -3.81 -2.89
C LEU A 76 -2.33 -3.93 -3.90
N VAL A 77 -1.11 -3.64 -3.48
CA VAL A 77 0.09 -3.61 -4.31
C VAL A 77 0.90 -4.88 -4.04
N ALA A 78 0.89 -5.80 -5.00
CA ALA A 78 1.64 -7.05 -4.90
C ALA A 78 3.04 -6.86 -5.50
N THR A 79 4.06 -7.09 -4.69
CA THR A 79 5.44 -7.27 -5.14
C THR A 79 5.77 -8.76 -5.17
N GLU A 80 7.04 -9.12 -5.38
CA GLU A 80 7.49 -10.51 -5.41
C GLU A 80 7.06 -11.30 -4.17
N ASN A 81 7.23 -10.75 -2.97
CA ASN A 81 7.04 -11.48 -1.72
C ASN A 81 5.96 -10.88 -0.80
N THR A 82 5.44 -9.68 -1.09
CA THR A 82 4.58 -8.96 -0.15
C THR A 82 3.41 -8.31 -0.86
N ILE A 83 2.23 -8.30 -0.20
CA ILE A 83 1.08 -7.50 -0.62
C ILE A 83 0.99 -6.30 0.30
N TYR A 84 1.30 -5.11 -0.21
CA TYR A 84 1.16 -3.86 0.50
C TYR A 84 -0.25 -3.33 0.37
N VAL A 85 -0.82 -2.85 1.49
CA VAL A 85 -2.06 -2.07 1.46
C VAL A 85 -1.69 -0.61 1.62
N ILE A 86 -2.10 0.22 0.66
CA ILE A 86 -1.87 1.67 0.67
C ILE A 86 -3.15 2.42 0.27
N SER A 87 -3.20 3.72 0.54
CA SER A 87 -4.28 4.61 0.13
C SER A 87 -4.38 4.70 -1.40
N ALA A 88 -5.60 4.69 -1.94
CA ALA A 88 -5.84 4.93 -3.37
C ALA A 88 -5.52 6.37 -3.80
N LYS A 89 -5.31 7.27 -2.84
CA LYS A 89 -4.85 8.65 -3.07
C LYS A 89 -3.35 8.76 -3.30
N THR A 90 -2.61 7.65 -3.19
CA THR A 90 -1.16 7.63 -3.46
C THR A 90 -0.92 8.05 -4.91
N GLU A 91 -0.09 9.06 -5.10
CA GLU A 91 0.27 9.56 -6.43
C GLU A 91 1.10 8.53 -7.20
N ILE A 92 0.85 8.42 -8.51
CA ILE A 92 1.67 7.63 -9.42
C ILE A 92 2.52 8.62 -10.22
N LYS A 93 3.84 8.46 -10.17
CA LYS A 93 4.84 9.34 -10.78
C LYS A 93 5.70 8.58 -11.79
#